data_AF-A0A936TP21-F1
#
_entry.id   AF-A0A936TP21-F1
#
_cell.length_a   1.000
_cell.length_b   1.000
_cell.length_c   1.000
_cell.angle_alpha   90.00
_cell.angle_beta   90.00
_cell.angle_gamma   90.00
#
_symmetry.space_group_name_H-M   'P 1'
#
loop_
_entity.id
_entity.type
_entity.pdbx_description
1 polymer ?
#
loop_
_entity_poly.entity_id
_entity_poly.type
_entity_poly.pdbx_seq_one_letter_code
_entity_poly.pdbx_strand_id
1 'polypeptide(L)'
;MAELMLVRPEDQRFMDIAGGGLRYLVFDELHTYRGRQGADVAMLIRRIKEKCAAPDIIHIGTSATMVADRQVGPDKRRAMVADFASKLFGHAFNADQVIEESLVTFTEGGLPSREELHAALGNPLSTTTDEFKRHPLARWAEIEFGVEPEEGGRLKRRVPRTLAAAAKLLSDTSGVEAKVCELRLRELISLAGTLNRQTRGRAFAFKLHQFIGQGRALYATLEPVDRREFSMEGQVRASGGRLYAPVKFCRQCGQDYYHVLRGDSRFIPHPVESSEDDQEPSGLSDAAPLVNDWSDDQIPLNGETGNGKLRKTWRDRVPVAVLVSPDGSYGSQQRDGTIKMWWQAVPFSLCLNCGEFHTAQEREFGKLASISSEARSSATTILATSLQEMPERRAGVTNC
;
A
#
# COMPACT_ATOMS: atom_id res chain seq x y z
N MET A 1 24.96 -4.00 8.08
CA MET A 1 25.12 -4.42 9.50
C MET A 1 26.25 -5.43 9.67
N ALA A 2 26.26 -6.58 8.99
CA ALA A 2 27.33 -7.58 9.14
C ALA A 2 28.75 -7.07 8.77
N GLU A 3 28.88 -6.16 7.80
CA GLU A 3 30.17 -5.52 7.50
C GLU A 3 30.68 -4.62 8.64
N LEU A 4 29.77 -3.99 9.40
CA LEU A 4 30.13 -3.21 10.58
C LEU A 4 30.58 -4.12 11.73
N MET A 5 29.98 -5.29 11.87
CA MET A 5 30.41 -6.26 12.88
C MET A 5 31.87 -6.67 12.65
N LEU A 6 32.31 -6.84 11.40
CA LEU A 6 33.70 -7.18 11.09
C LEU A 6 34.72 -6.16 11.62
N VAL A 7 34.35 -4.88 11.78
CA VAL A 7 35.27 -3.81 12.18
C VAL A 7 35.09 -3.36 13.64
N ARG A 8 33.94 -3.63 14.26
CA ARG A 8 33.64 -3.22 15.63
C ARG A 8 34.42 -4.05 16.66
N PRO A 9 35.12 -3.41 17.61
CA PRO A 9 35.83 -4.12 18.69
C PRO A 9 34.90 -4.99 19.55
N GLU A 10 33.70 -4.50 19.87
CA GLU A 10 32.70 -5.18 20.69
C GLU A 10 32.16 -6.49 20.07
N ASP A 11 32.21 -6.59 18.74
CA ASP A 11 31.74 -7.74 17.99
C ASP A 11 32.84 -8.80 17.77
N GLN A 12 34.12 -8.50 18.05
CA GLN A 12 35.24 -9.44 17.87
C GLN A 12 35.09 -10.74 18.66
N ARG A 13 34.42 -10.69 19.83
CA ARG A 13 34.15 -11.88 20.65
C ARG A 13 33.31 -12.95 19.93
N PHE A 14 32.52 -12.57 18.93
CA PHE A 14 31.71 -13.50 18.13
C PHE A 14 32.47 -14.06 16.92
N MET A 15 33.66 -13.52 16.63
CA MET A 15 34.47 -13.83 15.45
C MET A 15 35.80 -14.49 15.82
N ASP A 16 35.97 -14.89 17.08
CA ASP A 16 37.18 -15.53 17.55
C ASP A 16 37.28 -16.98 17.06
N ILE A 17 38.24 -17.25 16.18
CA ILE A 17 38.54 -18.59 15.68
C ILE A 17 39.08 -19.48 16.81
N ALA A 18 39.85 -18.93 17.75
CA ALA A 18 40.39 -19.69 18.88
C ALA A 18 39.27 -20.17 19.83
N GLY A 19 38.17 -19.40 19.90
CA GLY A 19 36.93 -19.77 20.59
C GLY A 19 36.03 -20.77 19.84
N GLY A 20 36.50 -21.34 18.73
CA GLY A 20 35.76 -22.32 17.92
C GLY A 20 35.10 -21.76 16.66
N GLY A 21 35.23 -20.46 16.39
CA GLY A 21 34.77 -19.83 15.15
C GLY A 21 33.26 -19.86 14.90
N LEU A 22 32.87 -19.30 13.75
CA LEU A 22 31.49 -19.27 13.26
C LEU A 22 31.11 -20.64 12.69
N ARG A 23 30.18 -21.32 13.37
CA ARG A 23 29.71 -22.66 12.99
C ARG A 23 28.47 -22.67 12.09
N TYR A 24 27.70 -21.59 12.06
CA TYR A 24 26.47 -21.50 11.29
C TYR A 24 26.40 -20.15 10.57
N LEU A 25 26.02 -20.20 9.30
CA LEU A 25 25.76 -19.03 8.48
C LEU A 25 24.37 -19.13 7.88
N VAL A 26 23.42 -18.40 8.46
CA VAL A 26 22.01 -18.46 8.10
C VAL A 26 21.62 -17.18 7.36
N PHE A 27 21.07 -17.32 6.16
CA PHE A 27 20.52 -16.23 5.39
C PHE A 27 19.07 -16.52 5.03
N ASP A 28 18.20 -15.58 5.36
CA ASP A 28 16.79 -15.63 4.99
C ASP A 28 16.52 -14.83 3.72
N GLU A 29 15.43 -15.18 3.04
CA GLU A 29 14.95 -14.55 1.82
C GLU A 29 16.01 -14.41 0.73
N LEU A 30 16.67 -15.53 0.39
CA LEU A 30 17.73 -15.55 -0.63
C LEU A 30 17.31 -14.92 -1.96
N HIS A 31 16.02 -14.97 -2.32
CA HIS A 31 15.48 -14.35 -3.52
C HIS A 31 15.67 -12.81 -3.59
N THR A 32 15.96 -12.17 -2.46
CA THR A 32 16.28 -10.73 -2.39
C THR A 32 17.72 -10.44 -2.82
N TYR A 33 18.64 -11.40 -2.67
CA TYR A 33 20.08 -11.25 -2.98
C TYR A 33 20.38 -11.49 -4.46
N ARG A 34 19.83 -10.64 -5.33
CA ARG A 34 20.01 -10.73 -6.79
C ARG A 34 20.74 -9.52 -7.37
N GLY A 35 21.28 -9.68 -8.58
CA GLY A 35 22.00 -8.61 -9.28
C GLY A 35 23.18 -8.08 -8.47
N ARG A 36 23.38 -6.74 -8.49
CA ARG A 36 24.49 -6.07 -7.78
C ARG A 36 24.46 -6.33 -6.28
N GLN A 37 23.30 -6.21 -5.64
CA GLN A 37 23.15 -6.45 -4.20
C GLN A 37 23.54 -7.89 -3.83
N GLY A 38 23.15 -8.86 -4.65
CA GLY A 38 23.55 -10.26 -4.46
C GLY A 38 25.06 -10.46 -4.51
N ALA A 39 25.75 -9.82 -5.47
CA ALA A 39 27.21 -9.88 -5.57
C ALA A 39 27.91 -9.26 -4.35
N ASP A 40 27.42 -8.10 -3.88
CA ASP A 40 27.96 -7.43 -2.70
C ASP A 40 27.84 -8.32 -1.45
N VAL A 41 26.67 -8.96 -1.26
CA VAL A 41 26.42 -9.91 -0.16
C VAL A 41 27.30 -11.16 -0.29
N ALA A 42 27.45 -11.69 -1.50
CA ALA A 42 28.31 -12.84 -1.77
C ALA A 42 29.77 -12.56 -1.38
N MET A 43 30.26 -11.34 -1.65
CA MET A 43 31.61 -10.95 -1.24
C MET A 43 31.73 -10.75 0.26
N LEU A 44 30.70 -10.20 0.91
CA LEU A 44 30.66 -10.09 2.36
C LEU A 44 30.71 -11.47 3.03
N ILE A 45 29.96 -12.45 2.52
CA ILE A 45 30.00 -13.84 3.02
C ILE A 45 31.42 -14.40 2.96
N ARG A 46 32.12 -14.21 1.83
CA ARG A 46 33.51 -14.66 1.68
C ARG A 46 34.44 -14.00 2.70
N ARG A 47 34.30 -12.68 2.94
CA ARG A 47 35.08 -11.95 3.96
C ARG A 47 34.80 -12.45 5.38
N ILE A 48 33.54 -12.72 5.71
CA ILE A 48 33.15 -13.28 7.02
C ILE A 48 33.80 -14.66 7.19
N LYS A 49 33.69 -15.53 6.18
CA LYS A 49 34.25 -16.87 6.25
C LYS A 49 35.77 -16.87 6.42
N GLU A 50 36.47 -16.07 5.62
CA GLU A 50 37.93 -15.94 5.73
C GLU A 50 38.36 -15.47 7.12
N LYS A 51 37.60 -14.56 7.73
CA LYS A 51 37.96 -13.97 9.03
C LYS A 51 37.64 -14.86 10.22
N CYS A 52 36.54 -15.62 10.19
CA CYS A 52 36.05 -16.29 11.39
C CYS A 52 35.33 -17.62 11.20
N ALA A 53 35.30 -18.23 10.00
CA ALA A 53 34.64 -19.53 9.85
C ALA A 53 35.32 -20.64 10.66
N ALA A 54 34.52 -21.46 11.32
CA ALA A 54 34.95 -22.76 11.77
C ALA A 54 35.24 -23.69 10.57
N PRO A 55 36.13 -24.69 10.70
CA PRO A 55 36.44 -25.62 9.61
C PRO A 55 35.21 -26.35 9.01
N ASP A 56 34.16 -26.53 9.80
CA ASP A 56 32.93 -27.27 9.49
C ASP A 56 31.68 -26.37 9.43
N ILE A 57 31.84 -25.10 9.04
CA ILE A 57 30.73 -24.14 8.98
C ILE A 57 29.54 -24.65 8.14
N ILE A 58 28.35 -24.62 8.75
CA ILE A 58 27.09 -25.02 8.14
C ILE A 58 26.42 -23.80 7.51
N HIS A 59 26.04 -23.91 6.24
CA HIS A 59 25.38 -22.87 5.49
C HIS A 59 23.89 -23.19 5.36
N ILE A 60 23.03 -22.25 5.76
CA ILE A 60 21.58 -22.42 5.73
C ILE A 60 20.98 -21.24 4.97
N GLY A 61 20.18 -21.54 3.96
CA GLY A 61 19.48 -20.55 3.15
C GLY A 61 18.00 -20.84 3.10
N THR A 62 17.16 -19.85 3.39
CA THR A 62 15.71 -19.92 3.21
C THR A 62 15.27 -18.94 2.13
N SER A 63 14.25 -19.32 1.36
CA SER A 63 13.70 -18.43 0.35
C SER A 63 12.31 -18.88 -0.09
N ALA A 64 11.39 -17.91 -0.20
CA ALA A 64 10.05 -18.18 -0.70
C ALA A 64 10.00 -18.47 -2.22
N THR A 65 10.77 -17.74 -3.04
CA THR A 65 10.63 -17.78 -4.51
C THR A 65 11.94 -17.54 -5.25
N MET A 66 12.72 -18.59 -5.53
CA MET A 66 13.96 -18.45 -6.31
C MET A 66 13.79 -18.72 -7.81
N VAL A 67 12.91 -19.65 -8.16
CA VAL A 67 12.67 -20.03 -9.55
C VAL A 67 11.31 -19.47 -9.96
N ALA A 68 11.32 -18.42 -10.78
CA ALA A 68 10.10 -17.79 -11.26
C ALA A 68 9.37 -18.63 -12.31
N ASP A 69 10.12 -19.47 -13.04
CA ASP A 69 9.55 -20.34 -14.08
C ASP A 69 8.94 -21.60 -13.48
N ARG A 70 7.61 -21.63 -13.46
CA ARG A 70 6.79 -22.74 -12.95
C ARG A 70 6.69 -23.92 -13.93
N GLN A 71 7.18 -23.79 -15.15
CA GLN A 71 7.27 -24.91 -16.10
C GLN A 71 8.49 -25.80 -15.84
N VAL A 72 9.40 -25.35 -14.97
CA VAL A 72 10.59 -26.14 -14.63
C VAL A 72 10.22 -27.25 -13.64
N GLY A 73 10.48 -28.49 -14.06
CA GLY A 73 10.33 -29.68 -13.22
C GLY A 73 11.16 -29.60 -11.93
N PRO A 74 10.78 -30.39 -10.91
CA PRO A 74 11.33 -30.28 -9.55
C PRO A 74 12.85 -30.45 -9.50
N ASP A 75 13.41 -31.41 -10.23
CA ASP A 75 14.85 -31.70 -10.19
C ASP A 75 15.68 -30.54 -10.73
N LYS A 76 15.27 -29.98 -11.87
CA LYS A 76 15.92 -28.81 -12.47
C LYS A 76 15.76 -27.57 -11.58
N ARG A 77 14.62 -27.43 -10.90
CA ARG A 77 14.36 -26.34 -9.93
C ARG A 77 15.34 -26.42 -8.76
N ARG A 78 15.50 -27.60 -8.16
CA ARG A 78 16.47 -27.84 -7.08
C ARG A 78 17.90 -27.60 -7.53
N ALA A 79 18.27 -28.06 -8.73
CA ALA A 79 19.60 -27.81 -9.28
C ALA A 79 19.90 -26.30 -9.45
N MET A 80 18.94 -25.51 -9.92
CA MET A 80 19.10 -24.05 -10.04
C MET A 80 19.22 -23.36 -8.68
N VAL A 81 18.45 -23.79 -7.68
CA VAL A 81 18.56 -23.26 -6.31
C VAL A 81 19.93 -23.59 -5.71
N ALA A 82 20.41 -24.82 -5.90
CA ALA A 82 21.72 -25.26 -5.45
C ALA A 82 22.86 -24.46 -6.13
N ASP A 83 22.79 -24.22 -7.44
CA ASP A 83 23.76 -23.40 -8.16
C ASP A 83 23.79 -21.94 -7.66
N PHE A 84 22.62 -21.33 -7.45
CA PHE A 84 22.55 -19.99 -6.88
C PHE A 84 23.13 -19.93 -5.47
N ALA A 85 22.71 -20.85 -4.59
CA ALA A 85 23.22 -20.92 -3.22
C ALA A 85 24.74 -21.11 -3.23
N SER A 86 25.25 -21.94 -4.14
CA SER A 86 26.68 -22.18 -4.28
C SER A 86 27.46 -20.92 -4.63
N LYS A 87 26.93 -20.10 -5.54
CA LYS A 87 27.52 -18.81 -5.93
C LYS A 87 27.48 -17.80 -4.78
N LEU A 88 26.33 -17.69 -4.09
CA LEU A 88 26.15 -16.75 -3.00
C LEU A 88 27.08 -17.08 -1.83
N PHE A 89 27.05 -18.31 -1.33
CA PHE A 89 27.82 -18.75 -0.16
C PHE A 89 29.29 -19.05 -0.45
N GLY A 90 29.66 -19.27 -1.72
CA GLY A 90 31.00 -19.76 -2.09
C GLY A 90 31.27 -21.13 -1.45
N HIS A 91 30.28 -22.03 -1.51
CA HIS A 91 30.34 -23.40 -0.98
C HIS A 91 29.47 -24.29 -1.87
N ALA A 92 29.89 -25.51 -2.17
CA ALA A 92 29.12 -26.38 -3.05
C ALA A 92 27.80 -26.84 -2.38
N PHE A 93 26.70 -26.73 -3.11
CA PHE A 93 25.41 -27.33 -2.75
C PHE A 93 24.99 -28.31 -3.83
N ASN A 94 24.42 -29.43 -3.41
CA ASN A 94 23.80 -30.44 -4.25
C ASN A 94 22.27 -30.29 -4.26
N ALA A 95 21.62 -30.77 -5.32
CA ALA A 95 20.17 -30.66 -5.48
C ALA A 95 19.36 -31.44 -4.41
N ASP A 96 19.93 -32.50 -3.84
CA ASP A 96 19.35 -33.28 -2.74
C ASP A 96 19.38 -32.55 -1.39
N GLN A 97 20.25 -31.55 -1.24
CA GLN A 97 20.31 -30.66 -0.07
C GLN A 97 19.25 -29.55 -0.14
N VAL A 98 18.55 -29.39 -1.28
CA VAL A 98 17.45 -28.44 -1.43
C VAL A 98 16.16 -29.06 -0.94
N ILE A 99 15.71 -28.60 0.22
CA ILE A 99 14.47 -29.03 0.84
C ILE A 99 13.34 -28.13 0.35
N GLU A 100 12.33 -28.74 -0.27
CA GLU A 100 11.10 -28.07 -0.71
C GLU A 100 9.92 -28.51 0.14
N GLU A 101 8.81 -27.77 0.05
CA GLU A 101 7.55 -28.24 0.60
C GLU A 101 7.04 -29.49 -0.13
N SER A 102 6.33 -30.33 0.62
CA SER A 102 5.53 -31.43 0.09
C SER A 102 4.08 -31.14 0.41
N LEU A 103 3.27 -30.98 -0.64
CA LEU A 103 1.84 -30.70 -0.51
C LEU A 103 1.07 -32.00 -0.38
N VAL A 104 0.06 -31.99 0.48
CA VAL A 104 -0.91 -33.06 0.65
C VAL A 104 -2.31 -32.45 0.60
N THR A 105 -3.28 -33.18 0.07
CA THR A 105 -4.68 -32.77 0.12
C THR A 105 -5.20 -32.90 1.55
N PHE A 106 -6.03 -31.95 1.94
CA PHE A 106 -6.83 -32.01 3.16
C PHE A 106 -8.10 -32.85 2.95
N THR A 107 -8.66 -32.82 1.74
CA THR A 107 -9.88 -33.56 1.39
C THR A 107 -9.59 -35.03 1.04
N GLU A 108 -10.61 -35.86 1.20
CA GLU A 108 -10.57 -37.31 1.02
C GLU A 108 -11.52 -37.70 -0.13
N GLY A 109 -11.08 -38.64 -0.99
CA GLY A 109 -11.93 -39.20 -2.06
C GLY A 109 -11.61 -38.72 -3.49
N GLY A 110 -10.61 -37.88 -3.71
CA GLY A 110 -10.19 -37.45 -5.05
C GLY A 110 -11.19 -36.55 -5.76
N LEU A 111 -11.09 -36.42 -7.09
CA LEU A 111 -11.97 -35.54 -7.87
C LEU A 111 -13.42 -36.09 -7.90
N PRO A 112 -14.44 -35.29 -7.54
CA PRO A 112 -15.83 -35.74 -7.55
C PRO A 112 -16.41 -35.85 -8.97
N SER A 113 -17.39 -36.73 -9.14
CA SER A 113 -18.16 -36.88 -10.37
C SER A 113 -19.10 -35.68 -10.59
N ARG A 114 -19.60 -35.56 -11.82
CA ARG A 114 -20.62 -34.55 -12.18
C ARG A 114 -21.87 -34.68 -11.31
N GLU A 115 -22.32 -35.91 -11.09
CA GLU A 115 -23.51 -36.23 -10.29
C GLU A 115 -23.29 -35.87 -8.80
N GLU A 116 -22.10 -36.18 -8.25
CA GLU A 116 -21.73 -35.79 -6.89
C GLU A 116 -21.75 -34.27 -6.72
N LEU A 117 -21.21 -33.52 -7.69
CA LEU A 117 -21.20 -32.06 -7.67
C LEU A 117 -22.60 -31.46 -7.80
N HIS A 118 -23.40 -31.97 -8.73
CA HIS A 118 -24.77 -31.51 -8.94
C HIS A 118 -25.60 -31.67 -7.65
N ALA A 119 -25.53 -32.84 -7.01
CA ALA A 119 -26.22 -33.10 -5.75
C ALA A 119 -25.68 -32.23 -4.60
N ALA A 120 -24.36 -32.08 -4.48
CA ALA A 120 -23.74 -31.30 -3.41
C ALA A 120 -24.06 -29.80 -3.47
N LEU A 121 -24.35 -29.26 -4.65
CA LEU A 121 -24.75 -27.86 -4.81
C LEU A 121 -26.17 -27.57 -4.28
N GLY A 122 -27.04 -28.58 -4.24
CA GLY A 122 -28.39 -28.48 -3.67
C GLY A 122 -28.49 -28.78 -2.17
N ASN A 123 -27.44 -29.36 -1.57
CA ASN A 123 -27.42 -29.77 -0.17
C ASN A 123 -26.64 -28.77 0.71
N PRO A 124 -27.01 -28.61 2.00
CA PRO A 124 -26.25 -27.77 2.92
C PRO A 124 -24.82 -28.28 3.13
N LEU A 125 -23.89 -27.36 3.39
CA LEU A 125 -22.52 -27.72 3.72
C LEU A 125 -22.45 -28.31 5.13
N SER A 126 -21.63 -29.34 5.32
CA SER A 126 -21.38 -29.86 6.66
C SER A 126 -20.50 -28.92 7.49
N THR A 127 -20.90 -28.72 8.74
CA THR A 127 -20.19 -27.91 9.74
C THR A 127 -19.18 -28.72 10.55
N THR A 128 -19.05 -30.02 10.32
CA THR A 128 -18.05 -30.85 10.99
C THR A 128 -16.84 -31.04 10.08
N THR A 129 -15.63 -30.98 10.65
CA THR A 129 -14.38 -31.11 9.87
C THR A 129 -14.32 -32.44 9.11
N ASP A 130 -14.73 -33.55 9.72
CA ASP A 130 -14.57 -34.88 9.12
C ASP A 130 -15.55 -35.14 7.96
N GLU A 131 -16.77 -34.61 8.02
CA GLU A 131 -17.69 -34.65 6.88
C GLU A 131 -17.29 -33.64 5.80
N PHE A 132 -16.81 -32.45 6.19
CA PHE A 132 -16.34 -31.43 5.26
C PHE A 132 -15.19 -31.95 4.37
N LYS A 133 -14.25 -32.74 4.93
CA LYS A 133 -13.16 -33.39 4.15
C LYS A 133 -13.67 -34.25 2.99
N ARG A 134 -14.84 -34.88 3.14
CA ARG A 134 -15.42 -35.79 2.15
C ARG A 134 -16.46 -35.11 1.25
N HIS A 135 -16.82 -33.87 1.57
CA HIS A 135 -17.85 -33.14 0.84
C HIS A 135 -17.40 -32.89 -0.62
N PRO A 136 -18.20 -33.25 -1.65
CA PRO A 136 -17.80 -33.13 -3.06
C PRO A 136 -17.35 -31.72 -3.44
N LEU A 137 -18.08 -30.69 -3.00
CA LEU A 137 -17.71 -29.31 -3.27
C LEU A 137 -16.36 -28.91 -2.62
N ALA A 138 -16.02 -29.46 -1.46
CA ALA A 138 -14.73 -29.20 -0.81
C ALA A 138 -13.59 -29.88 -1.58
N ARG A 139 -13.77 -31.14 -1.96
CA ARG A 139 -12.82 -31.91 -2.79
C ARG A 139 -12.52 -31.20 -4.10
N TRP A 140 -13.57 -30.75 -4.79
CA TRP A 140 -13.45 -29.97 -6.02
C TRP A 140 -12.74 -28.64 -5.79
N ALA A 141 -13.12 -27.89 -4.76
CA ALA A 141 -12.51 -26.60 -4.47
C ALA A 141 -11.02 -26.71 -4.13
N GLU A 142 -10.60 -27.74 -3.38
CA GLU A 142 -9.19 -27.94 -3.07
C GLU A 142 -8.35 -28.19 -4.32
N ILE A 143 -8.84 -29.01 -5.25
CA ILE A 143 -8.15 -29.27 -6.52
C ILE A 143 -8.17 -28.03 -7.42
N GLU A 144 -9.28 -27.29 -7.43
CA GLU A 144 -9.42 -26.16 -8.34
C GLU A 144 -8.76 -24.86 -7.85
N PHE A 145 -8.58 -24.69 -6.54
CA PHE A 145 -7.93 -23.50 -5.97
C PHE A 145 -6.56 -23.78 -5.36
N GLY A 146 -6.34 -24.98 -4.83
CA GLY A 146 -5.18 -25.30 -4.00
C GLY A 146 -4.05 -25.96 -4.78
N VAL A 147 -4.28 -27.17 -5.26
CA VAL A 147 -3.22 -28.07 -5.75
C VAL A 147 -3.54 -28.72 -7.09
N GLU A 148 -2.51 -28.97 -7.88
CA GLU A 148 -2.59 -29.78 -9.09
C GLU A 148 -1.45 -30.82 -9.13
N PRO A 149 -1.63 -31.96 -9.82
CA PRO A 149 -0.58 -32.95 -9.98
C PRO A 149 0.67 -32.37 -10.68
N GLU A 150 1.84 -32.77 -10.20
CA GLU A 150 3.15 -32.58 -10.83
C GLU A 150 3.74 -33.96 -11.20
N GLU A 151 4.79 -33.95 -12.01
CA GLU A 151 5.54 -35.15 -12.39
C GLU A 151 6.02 -35.94 -11.15
N GLY A 152 6.03 -37.26 -11.24
CA GLY A 152 6.44 -38.14 -10.13
C GLY A 152 5.44 -38.26 -8.98
N GLY A 153 4.17 -37.88 -9.18
CA GLY A 153 3.11 -38.03 -8.17
C GLY A 153 3.15 -36.99 -7.05
N ARG A 154 4.00 -35.95 -7.19
CA ARG A 154 3.99 -34.79 -6.29
C ARG A 154 2.81 -33.88 -6.60
N LEU A 155 2.46 -33.03 -5.65
CA LEU A 155 1.48 -31.97 -5.82
C LEU A 155 2.20 -30.63 -5.86
N LYS A 156 1.77 -29.75 -6.76
CA LYS A 156 2.23 -28.35 -6.83
C LYS A 156 1.06 -27.40 -6.61
N ARG A 157 1.36 -26.17 -6.17
CA ARG A 157 0.33 -25.13 -5.99
C ARG A 157 -0.22 -24.69 -7.34
N ARG A 158 -1.54 -24.58 -7.42
CA ARG A 158 -2.20 -24.10 -8.63
C ARG A 158 -2.01 -22.61 -8.84
N VAL A 159 -2.14 -22.16 -10.09
CA VAL A 159 -2.20 -20.73 -10.40
C VAL A 159 -3.51 -20.13 -9.84
N PRO A 160 -3.45 -19.03 -9.07
CA PRO A 160 -4.65 -18.38 -8.56
C PRO A 160 -5.63 -18.03 -9.67
N ARG A 161 -6.93 -18.20 -9.39
CA ARG A 161 -8.02 -17.88 -10.29
C ARG A 161 -9.09 -17.08 -9.58
N THR A 162 -9.85 -16.30 -10.35
CA THR A 162 -10.97 -15.53 -9.80
C THR A 162 -12.10 -16.46 -9.39
N LEU A 163 -12.86 -16.04 -8.38
CA LEU A 163 -14.05 -16.78 -7.93
C LEU A 163 -15.08 -16.93 -9.06
N ALA A 164 -15.26 -15.89 -9.87
CA ALA A 164 -16.16 -15.90 -11.02
C ALA A 164 -15.73 -16.94 -12.08
N ALA A 165 -14.43 -17.06 -12.36
CA ALA A 165 -13.92 -18.07 -13.29
C ALA A 165 -14.12 -19.49 -12.76
N ALA A 166 -13.89 -19.70 -11.45
CA ALA A 166 -14.16 -20.98 -10.81
C ALA A 166 -15.66 -21.33 -10.80
N ALA A 167 -16.54 -20.36 -10.53
CA ALA A 167 -17.98 -20.55 -10.56
C ALA A 167 -18.48 -20.95 -11.94
N LYS A 168 -17.94 -20.35 -13.01
CA LYS A 168 -18.24 -20.76 -14.39
C LYS A 168 -17.82 -22.20 -14.66
N LEU A 169 -16.59 -22.57 -14.29
CA LEU A 169 -16.12 -23.95 -14.47
C LEU A 169 -16.96 -24.96 -13.68
N LEU A 170 -17.36 -24.61 -12.45
CA LEU A 170 -18.24 -25.44 -11.63
C LEU A 170 -19.62 -25.59 -12.27
N SER A 171 -20.15 -24.52 -12.87
CA SER A 171 -21.40 -24.54 -13.64
C SER A 171 -21.31 -25.48 -14.83
N ASP A 172 -20.25 -25.37 -15.64
CA ASP A 172 -20.01 -26.23 -16.80
C ASP A 172 -19.89 -27.71 -16.39
N THR A 173 -19.24 -27.98 -15.25
CA THR A 173 -18.99 -29.35 -14.76
C THR A 173 -20.24 -29.96 -14.11
N SER A 174 -20.99 -29.20 -13.32
CA SER A 174 -22.13 -29.69 -12.53
C SER A 174 -23.49 -29.56 -13.23
N GLY A 175 -23.62 -28.70 -14.24
CA GLY A 175 -24.89 -28.35 -14.88
C GLY A 175 -25.79 -27.43 -14.05
N VAL A 176 -25.29 -26.87 -12.95
CA VAL A 176 -26.02 -25.90 -12.11
C VAL A 176 -25.72 -24.48 -12.58
N GLU A 177 -26.64 -23.54 -12.40
CA GLU A 177 -26.45 -22.13 -12.79
C GLU A 177 -25.19 -21.52 -12.14
N ALA A 178 -24.42 -20.75 -12.92
CA ALA A 178 -23.16 -20.13 -12.46
C ALA A 178 -23.34 -19.22 -11.24
N LYS A 179 -24.47 -18.51 -11.13
CA LYS A 179 -24.77 -17.64 -9.98
C LYS A 179 -24.93 -18.44 -8.68
N VAL A 180 -25.59 -19.59 -8.75
CA VAL A 180 -25.71 -20.53 -7.63
C VAL A 180 -24.32 -21.08 -7.28
N CYS A 181 -23.55 -21.51 -8.28
CA CYS A 181 -22.18 -22.01 -8.07
C CYS A 181 -21.30 -20.98 -7.34
N GLU A 182 -21.35 -19.70 -7.72
CA GLU A 182 -20.60 -18.64 -7.06
C GLU A 182 -21.01 -18.49 -5.58
N LEU A 183 -22.31 -18.45 -5.29
CA LEU A 183 -22.83 -18.35 -3.93
C LEU A 183 -22.35 -19.53 -3.07
N ARG A 184 -22.48 -20.76 -3.59
CA ARG A 184 -22.06 -21.99 -2.89
C ARG A 184 -20.55 -22.02 -2.64
N LEU A 185 -19.73 -21.51 -3.57
CA LEU A 185 -18.28 -21.38 -3.35
C LEU A 185 -17.95 -20.35 -2.28
N ARG A 186 -18.68 -19.22 -2.20
CA ARG A 186 -18.49 -18.23 -1.12
C ARG A 186 -18.80 -18.82 0.25
N GLU A 187 -19.92 -19.54 0.36
CA GLU A 187 -20.31 -20.24 1.58
C GLU A 187 -19.25 -21.27 2.00
N LEU A 188 -18.77 -22.07 1.05
CA LEU A 188 -17.72 -23.07 1.27
C LEU A 188 -16.43 -22.43 1.80
N ILE A 189 -15.94 -21.38 1.14
CA ILE A 189 -14.70 -20.69 1.53
C ILE A 189 -14.86 -20.08 2.92
N SER A 190 -16.01 -19.47 3.21
CA SER A 190 -16.30 -18.87 4.52
C SER A 190 -16.33 -19.92 5.62
N LEU A 191 -17.02 -21.05 5.39
CA LEU A 191 -17.08 -22.16 6.33
C LEU A 191 -15.71 -22.82 6.54
N ALA A 192 -14.96 -23.05 5.47
CA ALA A 192 -13.63 -23.66 5.55
C ALA A 192 -12.64 -22.82 6.39
N GLY A 193 -12.85 -21.50 6.46
CA GLY A 193 -12.09 -20.60 7.32
C GLY A 193 -12.40 -20.72 8.81
N THR A 194 -13.54 -21.31 9.19
CA THR A 194 -13.94 -21.53 10.60
C THR A 194 -13.60 -22.94 11.09
N LEU A 195 -13.56 -23.92 10.19
CA LEU A 195 -13.26 -25.32 10.53
C LEU A 195 -11.79 -25.50 10.87
N ASN A 196 -11.51 -26.16 12.00
CA ASN A 196 -10.16 -26.47 12.43
C ASN A 196 -9.67 -27.79 11.82
N ARG A 197 -8.39 -27.80 11.44
CA ARG A 197 -7.67 -29.01 11.04
C ARG A 197 -7.08 -29.68 12.30
N GLN A 198 -7.07 -31.01 12.32
CA GLN A 198 -6.51 -31.79 13.45
C GLN A 198 -5.04 -31.42 13.73
N THR A 199 -4.28 -31.15 12.67
CA THR A 199 -2.93 -30.57 12.74
C THR A 199 -3.04 -29.05 12.54
N ARG A 200 -3.01 -28.28 13.63
CA ARG A 200 -2.89 -26.80 13.72
C ARG A 200 -3.20 -26.03 12.43
N GLY A 201 -4.36 -25.36 12.36
CA GLY A 201 -4.74 -24.51 11.21
C GLY A 201 -6.22 -24.62 10.86
N ARG A 202 -6.63 -23.93 9.78
CA ARG A 202 -8.00 -24.00 9.23
C ARG A 202 -8.10 -25.03 8.10
N ALA A 203 -9.31 -25.49 7.78
CA ALA A 203 -9.56 -26.43 6.69
C ALA A 203 -9.05 -25.86 5.35
N PHE A 204 -9.49 -24.64 4.98
CA PHE A 204 -8.86 -23.85 3.93
C PHE A 204 -8.36 -22.52 4.49
N ALA A 205 -7.04 -22.29 4.42
CA ALA A 205 -6.42 -21.04 4.83
C ALA A 205 -6.33 -20.09 3.62
N PHE A 206 -7.33 -19.24 3.43
CA PHE A 206 -7.28 -18.20 2.40
C PHE A 206 -6.60 -16.93 2.93
N LYS A 207 -5.81 -16.27 2.07
CA LYS A 207 -5.20 -14.97 2.36
C LYS A 207 -5.98 -13.88 1.65
N LEU A 208 -6.66 -13.03 2.42
CA LEU A 208 -7.25 -11.81 1.88
C LEU A 208 -6.15 -10.77 1.68
N HIS A 209 -5.94 -10.35 0.45
CA HIS A 209 -5.06 -9.23 0.12
C HIS A 209 -5.94 -8.00 -0.06
N GLN A 210 -5.98 -7.12 0.93
CA GLN A 210 -6.68 -5.85 0.82
C GLN A 210 -5.66 -4.75 0.52
N PHE A 211 -5.80 -4.13 -0.65
CA PHE A 211 -4.99 -2.97 -1.02
C PHE A 211 -5.75 -1.72 -0.60
N ILE A 212 -5.21 -1.02 0.39
CA ILE A 212 -5.76 0.25 0.85
C ILE A 212 -4.90 1.35 0.24
N GLY A 213 -5.49 2.08 -0.70
CA GLY A 213 -4.84 3.25 -1.29
C GLY A 213 -4.77 4.39 -0.27
N GLN A 214 -3.67 5.12 -0.26
CA GLN A 214 -3.63 6.42 0.39
C GLN A 214 -4.67 7.34 -0.27
N GLY A 215 -5.34 8.18 0.51
CA GLY A 215 -6.16 9.26 -0.04
C GLY A 215 -5.35 10.09 -1.04
N ARG A 216 -6.01 10.71 -2.02
CA ARG A 216 -5.39 11.61 -2.98
C ARG A 216 -5.68 13.06 -2.59
N ALA A 217 -4.85 14.00 -3.05
CA ALA A 217 -5.23 15.40 -2.94
C ALA A 217 -6.53 15.65 -3.70
N LEU A 218 -7.37 16.51 -3.13
CA LEU A 218 -8.55 17.03 -3.78
C LEU A 218 -8.14 18.20 -4.66
N TYR A 219 -8.63 18.21 -5.88
CA TYR A 219 -8.49 19.31 -6.82
C TYR A 219 -9.85 19.93 -7.07
N ALA A 220 -9.89 21.23 -7.30
CA ALA A 220 -11.10 21.93 -7.72
C ALA A 220 -10.81 22.92 -8.85
N THR A 221 -11.81 23.18 -9.70
CA THR A 221 -11.69 24.20 -10.74
C THR A 221 -11.72 25.61 -10.15
N LEU A 222 -11.03 26.56 -10.78
CA LEU A 222 -11.01 27.97 -10.37
C LEU A 222 -12.30 28.69 -10.81
N GLU A 223 -13.42 28.26 -10.24
CA GLU A 223 -14.77 28.70 -10.57
C GLU A 223 -15.56 29.03 -9.28
N PRO A 224 -16.70 29.76 -9.40
CA PRO A 224 -17.60 30.01 -8.28
C PRO A 224 -17.98 28.74 -7.51
N VAL A 225 -18.22 28.87 -6.20
CA VAL A 225 -18.49 27.73 -5.30
C VAL A 225 -19.69 26.89 -5.75
N ASP A 226 -20.70 27.49 -6.38
CA ASP A 226 -21.91 26.86 -6.90
C ASP A 226 -21.69 26.10 -8.24
N ARG A 227 -20.56 26.29 -8.91
CA ARG A 227 -20.29 25.73 -10.25
C ARG A 227 -18.99 24.93 -10.37
N ARG A 228 -18.07 25.08 -9.41
CA ARG A 228 -16.78 24.40 -9.46
C ARG A 228 -16.93 22.88 -9.44
N GLU A 229 -16.05 22.23 -10.18
CA GLU A 229 -15.95 20.78 -10.23
C GLU A 229 -14.82 20.31 -9.33
N PHE A 230 -14.96 19.11 -8.77
CA PHE A 230 -13.94 18.48 -7.94
C PHE A 230 -13.38 17.23 -8.62
N SER A 231 -12.09 16.98 -8.42
CA SER A 231 -11.43 15.76 -8.89
C SER A 231 -10.41 15.25 -7.86
N MET A 232 -10.29 13.93 -7.74
CA MET A 232 -9.20 13.27 -7.02
C MET A 232 -8.24 12.57 -7.99
N GLU A 233 -8.48 12.67 -9.28
CA GLU A 233 -7.55 12.28 -10.32
C GLU A 233 -6.59 13.45 -10.50
N GLY A 234 -5.27 13.22 -10.47
CA GLY A 234 -4.23 14.25 -10.54
C GLY A 234 -4.14 14.98 -11.91
N GLN A 235 -5.28 15.18 -12.56
CA GLN A 235 -5.43 15.92 -13.80
C GLN A 235 -5.30 17.41 -13.49
N VAL A 236 -4.39 18.08 -14.18
CA VAL A 236 -4.13 19.53 -14.04
C VAL A 236 -5.10 20.36 -14.88
N ARG A 237 -5.77 19.76 -15.88
CA ARG A 237 -6.69 20.45 -16.80
C ARG A 237 -8.00 19.68 -16.98
N ALA A 238 -9.12 20.38 -16.91
CA ALA A 238 -10.43 19.88 -17.28
C ALA A 238 -10.75 20.16 -18.77
N SER A 239 -11.91 19.69 -19.23
CA SER A 239 -12.46 20.03 -20.54
C SER A 239 -12.58 21.56 -20.72
N GLY A 240 -12.31 22.06 -21.92
CA GLY A 240 -12.36 23.49 -22.22
C GLY A 240 -11.18 24.32 -21.72
N GLY A 241 -10.07 23.70 -21.28
CA GLY A 241 -8.86 24.41 -20.86
C GLY A 241 -8.90 24.96 -19.42
N ARG A 242 -9.95 24.60 -18.66
CA ARG A 242 -10.10 24.92 -17.24
C ARG A 242 -9.02 24.25 -16.40
N LEU A 243 -8.62 24.91 -15.33
CA LEU A 243 -7.51 24.49 -14.49
C LEU A 243 -8.01 23.86 -13.19
N TYR A 244 -7.50 22.66 -12.88
CA TYR A 244 -7.68 22.04 -11.57
C TYR A 244 -6.53 22.44 -10.66
N ALA A 245 -6.84 23.09 -9.54
CA ALA A 245 -5.87 23.43 -8.51
C ALA A 245 -6.08 22.55 -7.27
N PRO A 246 -5.00 22.01 -6.66
CA PRO A 246 -5.10 21.30 -5.39
C PRO A 246 -5.75 22.19 -4.33
N VAL A 247 -6.53 21.59 -3.44
CA VAL A 247 -7.25 22.30 -2.38
C VAL A 247 -6.67 21.93 -1.02
N LYS A 248 -6.40 22.96 -0.22
CA LYS A 248 -6.03 22.87 1.19
C LYS A 248 -7.12 23.49 2.06
N PHE A 249 -7.24 23.04 3.29
CA PHE A 249 -8.27 23.48 4.22
C PHE A 249 -7.65 24.08 5.47
N CYS A 250 -8.17 25.21 5.95
CA CYS A 250 -7.81 25.74 7.26
C CYS A 250 -8.10 24.67 8.32
N ARG A 251 -7.10 24.33 9.15
CA ARG A 251 -7.29 23.35 10.22
C ARG A 251 -8.28 23.78 11.29
N GLN A 252 -8.51 25.08 11.43
CA GLN A 252 -9.41 25.63 12.45
C GLN A 252 -10.88 25.64 12.02
N CYS A 253 -11.18 26.08 10.80
CA CYS A 253 -12.56 26.28 10.35
C CYS A 253 -12.95 25.51 9.08
N GLY A 254 -12.01 24.81 8.44
CA GLY A 254 -12.27 24.06 7.20
C GLY A 254 -12.41 24.92 5.94
N GLN A 255 -12.16 26.24 6.01
CA GLN A 255 -12.14 27.09 4.81
C GLN A 255 -11.15 26.54 3.79
N ASP A 256 -11.60 26.39 2.56
CA ASP A 256 -10.80 25.88 1.46
C ASP A 256 -10.01 26.98 0.74
N TYR A 257 -8.82 26.61 0.31
CA TYR A 257 -7.83 27.45 -0.37
C TYR A 257 -7.25 26.68 -1.56
N TYR A 258 -7.20 27.33 -2.72
CA TYR A 258 -6.52 26.79 -3.90
C TYR A 258 -5.01 26.93 -3.74
N HIS A 259 -4.31 25.81 -3.80
CA HIS A 259 -2.87 25.72 -3.65
C HIS A 259 -2.16 25.85 -5.00
N VAL A 260 -1.68 27.07 -5.29
CA VAL A 260 -1.15 27.42 -6.60
C VAL A 260 0.19 28.17 -6.49
N LEU A 261 0.98 28.10 -7.55
CA LEU A 261 2.18 28.89 -7.77
C LEU A 261 1.83 30.13 -8.61
N ARG A 262 2.34 31.29 -8.23
CA ARG A 262 2.12 32.55 -8.96
C ARG A 262 3.18 32.75 -10.05
N GLY A 263 2.78 32.67 -11.33
CA GLY A 263 3.57 33.16 -12.46
C GLY A 263 3.26 34.62 -12.80
N ASP A 264 3.91 35.16 -13.84
CA ASP A 264 3.79 36.58 -14.23
C ASP A 264 2.36 37.00 -14.61
N SER A 265 1.58 36.10 -15.22
CA SER A 265 0.21 36.37 -15.69
C SER A 265 -0.79 35.23 -15.46
N ARG A 266 -0.34 34.13 -14.83
CA ARG A 266 -1.13 32.93 -14.63
C ARG A 266 -0.76 32.20 -13.35
N PHE A 267 -1.75 31.60 -12.69
CA PHE A 267 -1.55 30.63 -11.63
C PHE A 267 -1.30 29.23 -12.20
N ILE A 268 -0.37 28.52 -11.56
CA ILE A 268 0.03 27.16 -11.94
C ILE A 268 -0.32 26.24 -10.76
N PRO A 269 -1.00 25.10 -10.97
CA PRO A 269 -1.32 24.17 -9.89
C PRO A 269 -0.05 23.63 -9.25
N HIS A 270 -0.01 23.60 -7.92
CA HIS A 270 1.16 23.07 -7.22
C HIS A 270 1.31 21.56 -7.49
N PRO A 271 2.51 21.06 -7.83
CA PRO A 271 2.73 19.63 -7.98
C PRO A 271 2.58 18.94 -6.63
N VAL A 272 1.71 17.94 -6.53
CA VAL A 272 1.44 17.23 -5.26
C VAL A 272 2.35 16.01 -5.08
N GLU A 273 3.18 15.65 -6.08
CA GLU A 273 3.98 14.43 -6.03
C GLU A 273 5.34 14.59 -5.33
N SER A 274 5.51 13.76 -4.28
CA SER A 274 6.74 13.20 -3.68
C SER A 274 7.64 14.05 -2.77
N SER A 275 7.94 13.43 -1.62
CA SER A 275 8.95 13.69 -0.57
C SER A 275 8.77 14.87 0.39
N GLU A 276 8.82 14.52 1.68
CA GLU A 276 8.92 15.39 2.87
C GLU A 276 10.28 16.10 2.99
N ASP A 277 11.17 15.94 2.02
CA ASP A 277 12.44 16.61 1.92
C ASP A 277 12.54 17.16 0.49
N ASP A 278 12.39 18.47 0.33
CA ASP A 278 13.17 19.33 -0.59
C ASP A 278 12.52 20.71 -0.68
N GLN A 279 13.26 21.70 -0.14
CA GLN A 279 13.21 23.14 -0.42
C GLN A 279 11.89 23.70 -0.95
N GLU A 280 11.12 24.34 -0.07
CA GLU A 280 9.95 25.17 -0.42
C GLU A 280 10.30 26.09 -1.61
N PRO A 281 9.71 25.87 -2.81
CA PRO A 281 9.88 26.81 -3.90
C PRO A 281 9.11 28.08 -3.53
N SER A 282 9.82 29.20 -3.51
CA SER A 282 9.26 30.54 -3.43
C SER A 282 8.10 30.71 -4.43
N GLY A 283 6.94 31.18 -3.96
CA GLY A 283 5.78 31.48 -4.81
C GLY A 283 4.49 30.73 -4.48
N LEU A 284 4.41 30.17 -3.27
CA LEU A 284 3.27 29.44 -2.74
C LEU A 284 2.12 30.43 -2.44
N SER A 285 0.91 30.13 -2.93
CA SER A 285 -0.26 31.02 -2.78
C SER A 285 -1.57 30.26 -2.59
N ASP A 286 -2.39 30.80 -1.70
CA ASP A 286 -3.69 30.26 -1.30
C ASP A 286 -4.78 31.24 -1.75
N ALA A 287 -5.60 30.84 -2.72
CA ALA A 287 -6.71 31.65 -3.21
C ALA A 287 -8.03 31.12 -2.62
N ALA A 288 -8.78 31.97 -1.93
CA ALA A 288 -10.10 31.59 -1.38
C ALA A 288 -11.23 32.22 -2.20
N PRO A 289 -12.21 31.43 -2.67
CA PRO A 289 -13.47 31.96 -3.15
C PRO A 289 -14.31 32.25 -1.91
N LEU A 290 -14.11 33.41 -1.29
CA LEU A 290 -14.90 33.76 -0.13
C LEU A 290 -16.35 34.00 -0.54
N VAL A 291 -17.27 33.47 0.26
CA VAL A 291 -18.70 33.76 0.17
C VAL A 291 -18.98 35.23 0.55
N ASN A 292 -18.11 35.83 1.37
CA ASN A 292 -18.18 37.22 1.83
C ASN A 292 -16.89 37.97 1.49
N ASP A 293 -16.99 39.25 1.11
CA ASP A 293 -15.80 40.05 0.83
C ASP A 293 -14.95 40.24 2.11
N TRP A 294 -13.66 39.93 2.04
CA TRP A 294 -12.71 40.19 3.12
C TRP A 294 -12.34 41.68 3.14
N SER A 295 -12.09 42.23 4.33
CA SER A 295 -11.64 43.62 4.50
C SER A 295 -10.44 43.71 5.44
N ASP A 296 -9.67 44.79 5.28
CA ASP A 296 -8.49 45.08 6.11
C ASP A 296 -8.83 45.17 7.62
N ASP A 297 -10.08 45.42 7.97
CA ASP A 297 -10.57 45.45 9.37
C ASP A 297 -10.49 44.08 10.07
N GLN A 298 -10.30 43.01 9.30
CA GLN A 298 -10.14 41.65 9.82
C GLN A 298 -8.67 41.32 10.13
N ILE A 299 -7.74 42.28 9.96
CA ILE A 299 -6.35 42.13 10.38
C ILE A 299 -6.30 42.12 11.92
N PRO A 300 -5.63 41.13 12.55
CA PRO A 300 -5.50 41.07 14.00
C PRO A 300 -4.93 42.38 14.60
N LEU A 301 -5.45 42.80 15.76
CA LEU A 301 -5.04 44.05 16.45
C LEU A 301 -3.52 44.13 16.74
N ASN A 302 -2.87 42.99 16.94
CA ASN A 302 -1.41 42.91 17.11
C ASN A 302 -0.63 43.23 15.82
N GLY A 303 -1.30 43.30 14.67
CA GLY A 303 -0.80 43.72 13.39
C GLY A 303 -0.88 45.22 13.14
N GLU A 304 -1.60 45.95 13.98
CA GLU A 304 -1.68 47.39 13.95
C GLU A 304 -0.70 48.04 14.96
N THR A 305 -0.31 49.26 14.67
CA THR A 305 0.33 50.19 15.61
C THR A 305 -0.76 50.91 16.38
N GLY A 306 -0.46 51.47 17.56
CA GLY A 306 -1.44 52.21 18.38
C GLY A 306 -2.11 53.42 17.70
N ASN A 307 -1.72 53.75 16.46
CA ASN A 307 -2.29 54.80 15.62
C ASN A 307 -3.10 54.23 14.43
N GLY A 308 -3.51 52.96 14.45
CA GLY A 308 -4.28 52.30 13.38
C GLY A 308 -3.50 52.05 12.08
N LYS A 309 -2.16 52.15 12.09
CA LYS A 309 -1.31 51.83 10.92
C LYS A 309 -0.75 50.42 11.02
N LEU A 310 -0.70 49.68 9.93
CA LEU A 310 -0.10 48.35 9.89
C LEU A 310 1.39 48.35 10.26
N ARG A 311 1.78 47.41 11.13
CA ARG A 311 3.17 47.14 11.46
C ARG A 311 3.92 46.67 10.22
N LYS A 312 5.23 46.96 10.16
CA LYS A 312 6.10 46.60 9.03
C LYS A 312 6.04 45.11 8.69
N THR A 313 5.91 44.25 9.70
CA THR A 313 5.81 42.78 9.54
C THR A 313 4.55 42.30 8.84
N TRP A 314 3.48 43.11 8.83
CA TRP A 314 2.17 42.75 8.28
C TRP A 314 1.93 43.29 6.88
N ARG A 315 2.67 44.32 6.44
CA ARG A 315 2.46 44.95 5.11
C ARG A 315 2.58 43.96 3.96
N ASP A 316 3.52 43.02 4.07
CA ASP A 316 3.77 41.99 3.04
C ASP A 316 2.89 40.75 3.22
N ARG A 317 2.05 40.71 4.27
CA ARG A 317 1.14 39.60 4.61
C ARG A 317 -0.32 39.92 4.34
N VAL A 318 -0.63 41.16 3.95
CA VAL A 318 -2.00 41.56 3.64
C VAL A 318 -2.47 40.82 2.40
N PRO A 319 -3.62 40.12 2.47
CA PRO A 319 -4.24 39.50 1.30
C PRO A 319 -4.52 40.53 0.20
N VAL A 320 -4.20 40.19 -1.05
CA VAL A 320 -4.41 41.06 -2.22
C VAL A 320 -5.53 40.52 -3.08
N ALA A 321 -6.53 41.35 -3.37
CA ALA A 321 -7.60 40.99 -4.30
C ALA A 321 -7.05 40.80 -5.73
N VAL A 322 -7.41 39.68 -6.36
CA VAL A 322 -7.06 39.35 -7.74
C VAL A 322 -8.29 38.82 -8.48
N LEU A 323 -8.46 39.19 -9.75
CA LEU A 323 -9.48 38.60 -10.60
C LEU A 323 -8.87 37.44 -11.37
N VAL A 324 -9.46 36.25 -11.25
CA VAL A 324 -8.91 34.99 -11.77
C VAL A 324 -9.92 34.35 -12.73
N SER A 325 -9.46 33.96 -13.92
CA SER A 325 -10.25 33.22 -14.90
C SER A 325 -10.16 31.70 -14.65
N PRO A 326 -11.09 30.88 -15.17
CA PRO A 326 -11.09 29.42 -14.98
C PRO A 326 -9.85 28.70 -15.54
N ASP A 327 -9.13 29.31 -16.48
CA ASP A 327 -7.86 28.80 -17.01
C ASP A 327 -6.66 29.12 -16.09
N GLY A 328 -6.86 29.90 -15.03
CA GLY A 328 -5.83 30.37 -14.11
C GLY A 328 -5.16 31.68 -14.49
N SER A 329 -5.53 32.33 -15.60
CA SER A 329 -5.06 33.69 -15.89
C SER A 329 -5.60 34.67 -14.85
N TYR A 330 -4.79 35.65 -14.44
CA TYR A 330 -5.22 36.63 -13.43
C TYR A 330 -4.83 38.06 -13.80
N GLY A 331 -5.56 39.04 -13.27
CA GLY A 331 -5.31 40.46 -13.50
C GLY A 331 -6.22 41.39 -12.71
N SER A 332 -6.21 42.67 -13.09
CA SER A 332 -7.04 43.73 -12.49
C SER A 332 -8.28 44.10 -13.31
N GLN A 333 -8.38 43.63 -14.55
CA GLN A 333 -9.51 43.90 -15.43
C GLN A 333 -10.54 42.77 -15.34
N GLN A 334 -11.81 43.14 -15.16
CA GLN A 334 -12.92 42.19 -15.18
C GLN A 334 -13.13 41.67 -16.61
N ARG A 335 -13.20 40.34 -16.74
CA ARG A 335 -13.54 39.66 -17.98
C ARG A 335 -14.69 38.69 -17.72
N ASP A 336 -15.33 38.23 -18.78
CA ASP A 336 -16.40 37.24 -18.64
C ASP A 336 -15.84 35.96 -18.01
N GLY A 337 -16.52 35.46 -16.97
CA GLY A 337 -16.10 34.30 -16.20
C GLY A 337 -14.98 34.51 -15.16
N THR A 338 -14.45 35.73 -14.96
CA THR A 338 -13.47 35.98 -13.88
C THR A 338 -14.13 36.00 -12.50
N ILE A 339 -13.47 35.41 -11.51
CA ILE A 339 -13.87 35.46 -10.11
C ILE A 339 -12.87 36.25 -9.27
N LYS A 340 -13.38 37.02 -8.31
CA LYS A 340 -12.57 37.70 -7.32
C LYS A 340 -12.07 36.66 -6.32
N MET A 341 -10.76 36.60 -6.15
CA MET A 341 -10.09 35.80 -5.14
C MET A 341 -9.13 36.68 -4.34
N TRP A 342 -8.70 36.17 -3.19
CA TRP A 342 -7.71 36.84 -2.34
C TRP A 342 -6.42 36.04 -2.35
N TRP A 343 -5.35 36.70 -2.77
CA TRP A 343 -4.01 36.12 -2.84
C TRP A 343 -3.25 36.42 -1.55
N GLN A 344 -2.67 35.37 -0.96
CA GLN A 344 -1.70 35.51 0.12
C GLN A 344 -0.36 34.91 -0.32
N ALA A 345 0.73 35.62 -0.03
CA ALA A 345 2.07 35.07 -0.12
C ALA A 345 2.32 34.12 1.04
N VAL A 346 3.23 33.18 0.83
CA VAL A 346 3.65 32.24 1.86
C VAL A 346 4.81 32.81 2.68
N PRO A 347 4.87 32.51 3.99
CA PRO A 347 4.04 31.55 4.74
C PRO A 347 2.57 31.94 4.92
N PHE A 348 1.65 30.95 4.92
CA PHE A 348 0.23 31.22 5.15
C PHE A 348 0.07 31.93 6.49
N SER A 349 -0.58 33.09 6.46
CA SER A 349 -0.54 34.05 7.55
C SER A 349 -1.89 34.29 8.19
N LEU A 350 -2.99 34.24 7.44
CA LEU A 350 -4.33 34.56 7.93
C LEU A 350 -5.39 33.71 7.23
N CYS A 351 -6.26 33.09 8.02
CA CYS A 351 -7.50 32.52 7.52
C CYS A 351 -8.53 33.62 7.28
N LEU A 352 -8.92 33.80 6.01
CA LEU A 352 -9.85 34.84 5.57
C LEU A 352 -11.30 34.62 5.99
N ASN A 353 -11.62 33.44 6.53
CA ASN A 353 -12.96 33.12 7.03
C ASN A 353 -13.06 33.25 8.55
N CYS A 354 -12.12 32.65 9.30
CA CYS A 354 -12.20 32.63 10.78
C CYS A 354 -11.24 33.60 11.48
N GLY A 355 -10.39 34.33 10.75
CA GLY A 355 -9.44 35.28 11.31
C GLY A 355 -8.26 34.66 12.06
N GLU A 356 -8.13 33.32 12.06
CA GLU A 356 -6.98 32.64 12.65
C GLU A 356 -5.69 33.09 11.96
N PHE A 357 -4.68 33.49 12.73
CA PHE A 357 -3.43 34.00 12.18
C PHE A 357 -2.23 33.23 12.70
N HIS A 358 -1.20 33.16 11.88
CA HIS A 358 -0.03 32.33 12.14
C HIS A 358 1.27 33.13 12.09
N THR A 359 2.23 32.73 12.92
CA THR A 359 3.58 33.27 12.88
C THR A 359 4.43 32.62 11.79
N ALA A 360 5.57 33.24 11.45
CA ALA A 360 6.51 32.69 10.48
C ALA A 360 7.30 31.47 11.02
N GLN A 361 7.22 31.20 12.32
CA GLN A 361 7.90 30.06 12.95
C GLN A 361 7.06 28.78 12.90
N GLU A 362 5.75 28.90 12.71
CA GLU A 362 4.85 27.76 12.58
C GLU A 362 4.98 27.11 11.20
N ARG A 363 5.10 25.78 11.19
CA ARG A 363 5.13 24.98 9.95
C ARG A 363 3.78 25.04 9.24
N GLU A 364 3.79 25.12 7.91
CA GLU A 364 2.57 25.15 7.07
C GLU A 364 1.64 23.95 7.33
N PHE A 365 2.22 22.77 7.63
CA PHE A 365 1.45 21.57 7.99
C PHE A 365 0.50 21.80 9.17
N GLY A 366 0.85 22.68 10.13
CA GLY A 366 0.03 23.01 11.29
C GLY A 366 -1.09 24.01 11.00
N LYS A 367 -1.09 24.66 9.84
CA LYS A 367 -2.03 25.73 9.46
C LYS A 367 -3.10 25.23 8.50
N LEU A 368 -2.65 24.48 7.49
CA LEU A 368 -3.47 23.95 6.42
C LEU A 368 -3.39 22.42 6.37
N ALA A 369 -4.53 21.78 6.11
CA ALA A 369 -4.65 20.34 5.94
C ALA A 369 -5.07 19.97 4.51
N SER A 370 -4.58 18.83 4.03
CA SER A 370 -5.08 18.15 2.84
C SER A 370 -5.83 16.89 3.26
N ILE A 371 -6.77 16.44 2.42
CA ILE A 371 -7.52 15.17 2.63
C ILE A 371 -6.58 13.94 2.68
N SER A 372 -5.37 14.05 2.15
CA SER A 372 -4.34 13.00 2.13
C SER A 372 -3.09 13.33 2.96
N SER A 373 -3.25 13.95 4.13
CA SER A 373 -2.12 14.43 4.95
C SER A 373 -1.44 13.36 5.81
N GLU A 374 -2.02 12.16 5.94
CA GLU A 374 -1.42 11.08 6.72
C GLU A 374 -0.40 10.26 5.92
N ALA A 375 0.76 10.00 6.54
CA ALA A 375 1.76 9.10 6.00
C ALA A 375 1.23 7.66 5.95
N ARG A 376 1.63 6.92 4.91
CA ARG A 376 1.17 5.53 4.68
C ARG A 376 1.37 4.62 5.88
N SER A 377 2.50 4.77 6.59
CA SER A 377 2.78 3.96 7.79
C SER A 377 1.78 4.24 8.90
N SER A 378 1.52 5.51 9.20
CA SER A 378 0.60 5.93 10.26
C SER A 378 -0.84 5.49 9.97
N ALA A 379 -1.31 5.71 8.74
CA ALA A 379 -2.64 5.28 8.32
C ALA A 379 -2.77 3.74 8.40
N THR A 380 -1.74 3.01 7.98
CA THR A 380 -1.72 1.54 8.08
C THR A 380 -1.77 1.08 9.53
N THR A 381 -1.03 1.72 10.43
CA THR A 381 -1.06 1.41 11.86
C THR A 381 -2.45 1.65 12.45
N ILE A 382 -3.07 2.81 12.19
CA ILE A 382 -4.41 3.12 12.71
C ILE A 382 -5.43 2.10 12.19
N LEU A 383 -5.39 1.74 10.90
CA LEU A 383 -6.27 0.74 10.32
C LEU A 383 -6.06 -0.64 10.91
N ALA A 384 -4.80 -1.07 11.07
CA ALA A 384 -4.47 -2.37 11.64
C ALA A 384 -4.90 -2.46 13.11
N THR A 385 -4.63 -1.43 13.90
CA THR A 385 -5.05 -1.34 15.31
C THR A 385 -6.58 -1.31 15.40
N SER A 386 -7.25 -0.53 14.56
CA SER A 386 -8.73 -0.48 14.53
C SER A 386 -9.34 -1.85 14.19
N LEU A 387 -8.75 -2.60 13.27
CA LEU A 387 -9.17 -3.97 12.93
C LEU A 387 -8.90 -4.97 14.06
N GLN A 388 -7.84 -4.78 14.85
CA GLN A 388 -7.53 -5.60 16.02
C GLN A 388 -8.42 -5.27 17.22
N GLU A 389 -8.78 -3.99 17.39
CA GLU A 389 -9.64 -3.50 18.47
C GLU A 389 -11.13 -3.71 18.19
N MET A 390 -11.52 -3.98 16.93
CA MET A 390 -12.85 -4.49 16.63
C MET A 390 -13.05 -5.78 17.45
N PRO A 391 -13.97 -5.79 18.45
CA PRO A 391 -14.27 -7.00 19.18
C PRO A 391 -14.69 -8.09 18.19
N GLU A 392 -14.52 -9.37 18.54
CA GLU A 392 -15.01 -10.55 17.79
C GLU A 392 -16.55 -10.58 17.59
N ARG A 393 -17.23 -9.44 17.51
CA ARG A 393 -18.61 -9.29 17.10
C ARG A 393 -18.72 -9.37 15.58
N ARG A 394 -18.59 -10.60 15.05
CA ARG A 394 -19.33 -11.13 13.87
C ARG A 394 -18.84 -12.53 13.48
N ALA A 395 -18.83 -13.46 14.44
CA ALA A 395 -19.24 -14.83 14.11
C ALA A 395 -20.78 -14.84 14.04
N GLY A 396 -21.32 -14.28 12.96
CA GLY A 396 -22.75 -14.07 12.80
C GLY A 396 -23.03 -13.30 11.53
N VAL A 397 -23.18 -14.03 10.42
CA VAL A 397 -23.82 -13.53 9.21
C VAL A 397 -25.26 -13.21 9.58
N THR A 398 -25.56 -11.94 9.84
CA THR A 398 -26.94 -11.45 9.86
C THR A 398 -27.26 -10.91 8.47
N ASN A 399 -28.27 -11.50 7.84
CA ASN A 399 -28.90 -11.05 6.60
C ASN A 399 -29.12 -9.54 6.60
N CYS A 400 -28.60 -8.88 5.55
CA CYS A 400 -29.27 -7.82 4.79
C CYS A 400 -28.74 -7.88 3.35
#